data_AF-A0A497P4J7-F1
#
_entry.id   AF-A0A497P4J7-F1
#
_cell.length_a   1.000
_cell.length_b   1.000
_cell.length_c   1.000
_cell.angle_alpha   90.00
_cell.angle_beta   90.00
_cell.angle_gamma   90.00
#
_symmetry.space_group_name_H-M   'P 1'
#
loop_
_entity.id
_entity.type
_entity.pdbx_description
1 polymer ?
#
loop_
_entity_poly.entity_id
_entity_poly.type
_entity_poly.pdbx_seq_one_letter_code
_entity_poly.pdbx_strand_id
1 'polypeptide(L)'
;MKTKEQTVPKWFKGMIYDKGELVTNPFSGDRVELSAVELSMYDFIMGSQYVMEVAPKTVTEKQINEFHKALSWFRKNNSDAYMTLLD
;
A
#
# COMPACT_ATOMS: atom_id res chain seq x y z
N MET A 1 1.90 -24.39 3.53
CA MET A 1 3.06 -23.62 3.01
C MET A 1 3.19 -22.39 3.89
N LYS A 2 4.30 -22.23 4.63
CA LYS A 2 4.53 -21.06 5.48
C LYS A 2 5.02 -19.93 4.60
N THR A 3 4.07 -19.14 4.06
CA THR A 3 4.38 -17.86 3.43
C THR A 3 5.12 -17.02 4.46
N LYS A 4 6.28 -16.47 4.10
CA LYS A 4 7.05 -15.58 4.98
C LYS A 4 6.07 -14.54 5.54
N GLU A 5 5.83 -14.59 6.85
CA GLU A 5 4.97 -13.65 7.55
C GLU A 5 5.63 -12.27 7.49
N GLN A 6 5.42 -11.55 6.39
CA GLN A 6 5.76 -10.13 6.36
C GLN A 6 4.97 -9.49 7.49
N THR A 7 5.69 -8.91 8.44
CA THR A 7 5.11 -8.46 9.70
C THR A 7 4.31 -7.21 9.41
N VAL A 8 2.99 -7.38 9.35
CA VAL A 8 2.10 -6.23 9.18
C VAL A 8 2.27 -5.33 10.39
N PRO A 9 2.55 -4.04 10.19
CA PRO A 9 2.75 -3.14 11.32
C PRO A 9 1.51 -3.11 12.21
N LYS A 10 1.69 -3.10 13.54
CA LYS A 10 0.59 -3.06 14.51
C LYS A 10 -0.35 -1.84 14.36
N TRP A 11 0.15 -0.77 13.74
CA TRP A 11 -0.63 0.43 13.46
C TRP A 11 -1.51 0.28 12.21
N PHE A 12 -1.21 -0.68 11.32
CA PHE A 12 -2.01 -0.94 10.14
C PHE A 12 -3.23 -1.77 10.53
N LYS A 13 -4.39 -1.13 10.48
CA LYS A 13 -5.70 -1.76 10.70
C LYS A 13 -6.48 -2.00 9.40
N GLY A 14 -5.79 -1.92 8.26
CA GLY A 14 -6.38 -2.17 6.96
C GLY A 14 -6.68 -3.65 6.74
N MET A 15 -7.35 -3.94 5.63
CA MET A 15 -7.59 -5.31 5.19
C MET A 15 -6.27 -5.91 4.70
N ILE A 16 -5.92 -7.09 5.20
CA ILE A 16 -4.71 -7.81 4.79
C ILE A 16 -5.15 -8.98 3.92
N TYR A 17 -4.68 -9.03 2.68
CA TYR A 17 -4.90 -10.15 1.79
C TYR A 17 -4.14 -11.39 2.26
N ASP A 18 -4.68 -12.57 1.96
CA ASP A 18 -4.01 -13.85 2.25
C ASP A 18 -2.98 -14.24 1.19
N LYS A 19 -3.11 -13.67 -0.02
CA LYS A 19 -2.25 -13.93 -1.17
C LYS A 19 -1.82 -12.63 -1.85
N GLY A 20 -0.59 -12.66 -2.36
CA GLY A 20 -0.08 -11.62 -3.22
C GLY A 20 -0.60 -11.76 -4.65
N GLU A 21 -0.44 -10.70 -5.43
CA GLU A 21 -0.83 -10.66 -6.83
C GLU A 21 0.14 -9.79 -7.64
N LEU A 22 0.17 -10.02 -8.96
CA LEU A 22 0.93 -9.22 -9.91
C LEU A 22 0.15 -7.93 -10.20
N VAL A 23 0.61 -6.81 -9.67
CA VAL A 23 0.00 -5.49 -9.93
C VAL A 23 0.64 -4.86 -11.15
N THR A 24 -0.20 -4.35 -12.04
CA THR A 24 0.24 -3.60 -13.22
C THR A 24 0.02 -2.12 -12.98
N ASN A 25 1.07 -1.30 -13.10
CA ASN A 25 0.93 0.14 -13.05
C ASN A 25 0.10 0.61 -14.26
N PRO A 26 -1.06 1.25 -14.07
CA PRO A 26 -1.82 1.82 -15.19
C PRO A 26 -1.11 2.98 -15.88
N PHE A 27 -0.15 3.65 -15.23
CA PHE A 27 0.55 4.81 -15.77
C PHE A 27 1.73 4.42 -16.67
N SER A 28 2.63 3.54 -16.19
CA SER A 28 3.80 3.11 -16.97
C SER A 28 3.57 1.83 -17.78
N GLY A 29 2.59 1.00 -17.39
CA GLY A 29 2.36 -0.33 -17.95
C GLY A 29 3.27 -1.42 -17.36
N ASP A 30 4.15 -1.07 -16.43
CA ASP A 30 5.04 -2.02 -15.76
C ASP A 30 4.26 -2.93 -14.81
N ARG A 31 4.79 -4.12 -14.58
CA ARG A 31 4.18 -5.12 -13.69
C ARG A 31 5.15 -5.48 -12.58
N VAL A 32 4.66 -5.46 -11.35
CA VAL A 32 5.43 -5.86 -10.18
C VAL A 32 4.65 -6.89 -9.38
N GLU A 33 5.35 -7.92 -8.94
CA GLU A 33 4.78 -8.94 -8.06
C GLU A 33 4.76 -8.39 -6.64
N LEU A 34 3.56 -8.22 -6.09
CA LEU A 34 3.37 -7.83 -4.70
C LEU A 34 2.99 -9.05 -3.88
N SER A 35 3.59 -9.22 -2.72
CA SER A 35 3.11 -10.13 -1.69
C SER A 35 1.78 -9.64 -1.10
N ALA A 36 1.12 -10.49 -0.34
CA ALA A 36 -0.20 -10.21 0.19
C ALA A 36 -0.25 -8.93 1.05
N VAL A 37 0.79 -8.69 1.86
CA VAL A 37 0.89 -7.50 2.71
C VAL A 37 1.19 -6.25 1.89
N GLU A 38 2.07 -6.35 0.89
CA GLU A 38 2.38 -5.24 -0.01
C GLU A 38 1.14 -4.83 -0.81
N LEU A 39 0.42 -5.79 -1.38
CA LEU A 39 -0.83 -5.55 -2.10
C LEU A 39 -1.85 -4.82 -1.21
N SER A 40 -1.96 -5.25 0.05
CA SER A 40 -2.83 -4.63 1.05
C SER A 40 -2.45 -3.19 1.35
N MET A 41 -1.15 -2.93 1.48
CA MET A 41 -0.62 -1.60 1.75
C MET A 41 -0.81 -0.68 0.55
N TYR A 42 -0.57 -1.19 -0.66
CA TYR A 42 -0.79 -0.47 -1.91
C TYR A 42 -2.25 -0.07 -2.07
N ASP A 43 -3.19 -1.00 -1.86
CA ASP A 43 -4.63 -0.73 -1.92
C ASP A 43 -5.06 0.32 -0.88
N PHE A 44 -4.52 0.22 0.35
CA PHE A 44 -4.76 1.21 1.40
C PHE A 44 -4.23 2.61 1.03
N ILE A 45 -3.05 2.71 0.41
CA ILE A 45 -2.45 3.97 -0.04
C ILE A 45 -3.34 4.59 -1.13
N MET A 46 -3.69 3.82 -2.16
CA MET A 46 -4.54 4.29 -3.26
C MET A 46 -5.92 4.72 -2.77
N GLY A 47 -6.55 3.91 -1.90
CA GLY A 47 -7.83 4.24 -1.28
C GLY A 47 -7.76 5.50 -0.41
N SER A 48 -6.69 5.67 0.37
CA SER A 48 -6.48 6.86 1.19
C SER A 48 -6.30 8.11 0.33
N GLN A 49 -5.51 8.03 -0.74
CA GLN A 49 -5.32 9.12 -1.70
C GLN A 49 -6.63 9.49 -2.39
N TYR A 50 -7.41 8.50 -2.82
CA TYR A 50 -8.71 8.73 -3.41
C TYR A 50 -9.65 9.45 -2.43
N VAL A 51 -9.73 9.00 -1.17
CA VAL A 51 -10.53 9.67 -0.13
C VAL A 51 -10.04 11.10 0.13
N MET A 52 -8.73 11.34 0.12
CA MET A 52 -8.15 12.69 0.21
C MET A 52 -8.56 13.59 -0.95
N GLU A 53 -8.70 13.03 -2.16
CA GLU A 53 -9.11 13.78 -3.35
C GLU A 53 -10.62 14.05 -3.35
N VAL A 54 -11.45 13.04 -3.11
CA VAL A 54 -12.91 13.16 -3.22
C VAL A 54 -13.56 13.75 -1.97
N ALA A 55 -12.99 13.52 -0.80
CA ALA A 55 -13.55 13.92 0.48
C ALA A 55 -12.47 14.47 1.45
N PRO A 56 -11.69 15.50 1.06
CA PRO A 56 -10.62 16.06 1.88
C PRO A 56 -11.09 16.54 3.26
N LYS A 57 -12.36 16.95 3.38
CA LYS A 57 -12.97 17.39 4.65
C LYS A 57 -13.18 16.26 5.66
N THR A 58 -13.21 15.00 5.20
CA THR A 58 -13.36 13.82 6.06
C THR A 58 -12.01 13.25 6.47
N VAL A 59 -10.94 13.67 5.81
CA VAL A 59 -9.59 13.21 6.09
C VAL A 59 -9.10 13.84 7.38
N THR A 60 -8.76 12.97 8.32
CA THR A 60 -8.17 13.37 9.59
C THR A 60 -6.65 13.33 9.52
N GLU A 61 -5.97 14.11 10.37
CA GLU A 61 -4.51 14.06 10.50
C GLU A 61 -4.00 12.64 10.80
N LYS A 62 -4.82 11.83 11.48
CA LYS A 62 -4.51 10.43 11.75
C LYS A 62 -4.42 9.62 10.45
N GLN A 63 -5.37 9.78 9.52
CA GLN A 63 -5.32 9.11 8.22
C GLN A 63 -4.11 9.56 7.40
N ILE A 64 -3.79 10.87 7.42
CA ILE A 64 -2.59 11.39 6.75
C ILE A 64 -1.33 10.76 7.34
N ASN A 65 -1.24 10.67 8.66
CA ASN A 65 -0.10 10.03 9.32
C ASN A 65 -0.01 8.52 9.03
N GLU A 66 -1.14 7.81 8.99
CA GLU A 66 -1.20 6.39 8.61
C GLU A 66 -0.81 6.18 7.15
N PHE A 67 -1.24 7.07 6.25
CA PHE A 67 -0.84 7.08 4.84
C PHE A 67 0.68 7.28 4.67
N HIS A 68 1.28 8.27 5.35
CA HIS A 68 2.73 8.46 5.30
C HIS A 68 3.51 7.28 5.89
N LYS A 69 2.99 6.65 6.94
CA LYS A 69 3.57 5.42 7.50
C LYS A 69 3.46 4.25 6.54
N ALA A 70 2.34 4.11 5.82
CA ALA A 70 2.13 3.11 4.78
C ALA A 70 3.12 3.29 3.64
N LEU A 71 3.26 4.50 3.09
CA LEU A 71 4.26 4.83 2.08
C LEU A 71 5.68 4.51 2.54
N SER A 72 6.04 4.94 3.75
CA SER A 72 7.38 4.71 4.31
C SER A 72 7.67 3.23 4.56
N TRP A 73 6.66 2.46 4.98
CA TRP A 73 6.79 1.02 5.17
C TRP A 73 6.90 0.30 3.82
N PHE A 74 6.03 0.63 2.87
CA PHE A 74 6.01 0.05 1.53
C PHE A 74 7.35 0.29 0.82
N ARG A 75 7.86 1.52 0.85
CA ARG A 75 9.17 1.87 0.29
C ARG A 75 10.34 1.09 0.90
N LYS A 76 10.29 0.80 2.21
CA LYS A 76 11.34 0.01 2.88
C LYS A 76 11.24 -1.48 2.61
N ASN A 77 10.02 -1.99 2.43
CA ASN A 77 9.78 -3.39 2.15
C ASN A 77 10.00 -3.73 0.67
N ASN A 78 9.62 -2.82 -0.22
CA ASN A 78 9.69 -2.98 -1.67
C ASN A 78 9.90 -1.62 -2.36
N SER A 79 11.16 -1.21 -2.44
CA SER A 79 11.56 0.03 -3.10
C SER A 79 11.27 0.02 -4.60
N ASP A 80 11.45 -1.14 -5.25
CA ASP A 80 11.20 -1.30 -6.68
C ASP A 80 9.71 -1.14 -6.97
N ALA A 81 8.84 -1.85 -6.25
CA ALA A 81 7.39 -1.69 -6.40
C ALA A 81 6.93 -0.25 -6.10
N TYR A 82 7.53 0.40 -5.09
CA TYR A 82 7.23 1.80 -4.80
C TYR A 82 7.56 2.70 -6.00
N MET A 83 8.75 2.56 -6.58
CA MET A 83 9.16 3.34 -7.74
C MET A 83 8.34 3.00 -8.99
N THR A 84 7.92 1.75 -9.13
CA THR A 84 7.14 1.33 -10.29
C THR A 84 5.68 1.72 -10.18
N LEU A 85 5.08 1.78 -8.99
CA LEU A 85 3.64 1.99 -8.81
C LEU A 85 3.25 3.36 -8.25
N LEU A 86 4.14 4.02 -7.50
CA LEU A 86 3.84 5.20 -6.68
C LEU A 86 4.77 6.40 -6.94
N ASP A 87 5.82 6.26 -7.78
CA ASP A 87 6.68 7.36 -8.25
C ASP A 87 6.19 7.86 -9.62
#